data_AF-A0AAF0UKC4-F1
#
_entry.id   AF-A0AAF0UKC4-F1
#
_cell.length_a   1.000
_cell.length_b   1.000
_cell.length_c   1.000
_cell.angle_alpha   90.00
_cell.angle_beta   90.00
_cell.angle_gamma   90.00
#
_symmetry.space_group_name_H-M   'P 1'
#
loop_
_entity.id
_entity.type
_entity.pdbx_description
1 polymer ?
#
loop_
_entity_poly.entity_id
_entity_poly.type
_entity_poly.pdbx_seq_one_letter_code
_entity_poly.pdbx_strand_id
1 'polypeptide(L)'
;MSILSKTWLQEWSNLPNLEFTINCWEGNINTANTTMERYRKGKIPIQKFELLETFANSHEDFPLIDKWLDIALQNGVKHLFLNFKSYPMPILRILAAKSLRELDVQGSMPDSLSSGVVNCKSLRKLSLSHLRLDENMVQTILNSCPFIVSLILEYCTGKLQKIKSDSLKVLKIHHRGIEEIDAPNLVSLDYMGSQIPELNKIARDSKIRLGCINNLNAAWFYGRFANGPHRFYPSGGRFKCRYSMDESEFCGCFAMELSSKETQPTLKCYSNDYTFH
;
A
#
# COMPACT_ATOMS: atom_id res chain seq x y z
N MET A 1 28.10 -27.63 -8.12
CA MET A 1 28.43 -28.23 -6.81
C MET A 1 29.27 -27.26 -6.01
N SER A 2 28.80 -26.83 -4.84
CA SER A 2 29.66 -26.57 -3.68
C SER A 2 28.81 -26.27 -2.43
N ILE A 3 28.58 -27.33 -1.66
CA ILE A 3 28.62 -27.36 -0.19
C ILE A 3 27.63 -26.43 0.55
N LEU A 4 26.39 -26.88 0.63
CA LEU A 4 25.59 -26.77 1.86
C LEU A 4 26.41 -27.39 3.01
N SER A 5 27.25 -26.60 3.67
CA SER A 5 28.13 -27.07 4.75
C SER A 5 27.44 -26.87 6.10
N LYS A 6 26.87 -27.98 6.57
CA LYS A 6 26.62 -28.50 7.93
C LYS A 6 26.70 -27.59 9.19
N THR A 7 27.40 -26.46 9.17
CA THR A 7 27.45 -25.46 10.25
C THR A 7 26.21 -24.53 10.24
N TRP A 8 25.63 -24.25 9.06
CA TRP A 8 24.45 -23.39 8.93
C TRP A 8 23.15 -23.98 9.51
N LEU A 9 23.05 -25.31 9.52
CA LEU A 9 21.89 -26.06 10.02
C LEU A 9 21.83 -26.14 11.56
N GLN A 10 22.92 -25.80 12.27
CA GLN A 10 22.98 -25.78 13.74
C GLN A 10 22.70 -24.39 14.33
N GLU A 11 23.02 -23.31 13.61
CA GLU A 11 22.76 -21.92 14.03
C GLU A 11 21.26 -21.52 13.94
N TRP A 12 20.46 -22.24 13.15
CA TRP A 12 18.99 -22.03 13.04
C TRP A 12 18.19 -22.53 14.25
N SER A 13 18.83 -23.21 15.20
CA SER A 13 18.20 -23.72 16.41
C SER A 13 17.77 -22.64 17.42
N ASN A 14 17.99 -21.35 17.15
CA ASN A 14 17.76 -20.25 18.12
C ASN A 14 16.93 -19.02 17.63
N LEU A 15 16.31 -19.01 16.44
CA LEU A 15 15.69 -17.77 15.91
C LEU A 15 14.14 -17.76 15.92
N PRO A 16 13.48 -16.82 16.63
CA PRO A 16 12.02 -16.69 16.69
C PRO A 16 11.39 -15.99 15.46
N ASN A 17 12.19 -15.51 14.51
CA ASN A 17 11.75 -14.74 13.35
C ASN A 17 12.27 -15.39 12.08
N LEU A 18 11.39 -15.97 11.28
CA LEU A 18 11.76 -16.51 9.99
C LEU A 18 11.00 -15.81 8.88
N GLU A 19 11.78 -15.22 7.96
CA GLU A 19 11.32 -14.64 6.71
C GLU A 19 11.55 -15.67 5.60
N PHE A 20 10.50 -15.95 4.84
CA PHE A 20 10.56 -16.87 3.71
C PHE A 20 10.23 -16.15 2.43
N THR A 21 11.05 -16.35 1.40
CA THR A 21 10.74 -15.93 0.03
C THR A 21 10.72 -17.18 -0.84
N ILE A 22 9.58 -17.47 -1.46
CA ILE A 22 9.43 -18.57 -2.42
C ILE A 22 9.30 -17.98 -3.82
N ASN A 23 10.25 -18.37 -4.67
CA ASN A 23 10.24 -18.08 -6.11
C ASN A 23 9.81 -19.35 -6.85
N CYS A 24 8.72 -19.28 -7.63
CA CYS A 24 8.10 -20.44 -8.28
C CYS A 24 8.83 -20.93 -9.55
N TRP A 25 10.17 -20.88 -9.62
CA TRP A 25 10.94 -21.35 -10.79
C TRP A 25 11.31 -22.84 -10.70
N GLU A 26 11.34 -23.51 -11.86
CA GLU A 26 11.75 -24.92 -12.03
C GLU A 26 13.12 -25.16 -11.38
N GLY A 27 13.09 -25.89 -10.27
CA GLY A 27 14.25 -26.16 -9.42
C GLY A 27 14.00 -25.86 -7.94
N ASN A 28 13.13 -24.89 -7.61
CA ASN A 28 12.84 -24.53 -6.21
C ASN A 28 11.47 -25.00 -5.74
N ILE A 29 10.53 -25.41 -6.61
CA ILE A 29 9.18 -25.84 -6.21
C ILE A 29 9.23 -27.04 -5.25
N ASN A 30 10.03 -28.07 -5.55
CA ASN A 30 10.15 -29.25 -4.69
C ASN A 30 10.81 -28.93 -3.35
N THR A 31 11.82 -28.06 -3.36
CA THR A 31 12.53 -27.61 -2.16
C THR A 31 11.62 -26.74 -1.28
N ALA A 32 10.90 -25.80 -1.89
CA ALA A 32 9.89 -24.96 -1.25
C ALA A 32 8.77 -25.82 -0.66
N ASN A 33 8.21 -26.77 -1.41
CA ASN A 33 7.19 -27.68 -0.91
C ASN A 33 7.69 -28.56 0.24
N THR A 34 8.90 -29.13 0.13
CA THR A 34 9.51 -29.91 1.22
C THR A 34 9.71 -29.06 2.48
N THR A 35 10.14 -27.81 2.29
CA THR A 35 10.29 -26.84 3.36
C THR A 35 8.93 -26.55 4.00
N MET A 36 7.93 -26.13 3.22
CA MET A 36 6.59 -25.82 3.72
C MET A 36 5.94 -27.01 4.45
N GLU A 37 6.14 -28.24 3.97
CA GLU A 37 5.70 -29.44 4.67
C GLU A 37 6.38 -29.66 6.03
N ARG A 38 7.67 -29.33 6.15
CA ARG A 38 8.36 -29.34 7.46
C ARG A 38 7.74 -28.30 8.40
N TYR A 39 7.40 -27.10 7.92
CA TYR A 39 6.73 -26.06 8.73
C TYR A 39 5.36 -26.52 9.18
N ARG A 40 4.59 -27.12 8.26
CA ARG A 40 3.27 -27.68 8.54
C ARG A 40 3.35 -28.77 9.62
N LYS A 41 4.23 -29.76 9.43
CA LYS A 41 4.38 -30.89 10.37
C LYS A 41 4.91 -30.45 11.73
N GLY A 42 5.89 -29.57 11.76
CA GLY A 42 6.47 -29.05 12.99
C GLY A 42 5.66 -27.94 13.67
N LYS A 43 4.58 -27.45 13.03
CA LYS A 43 3.82 -26.26 13.46
C LYS A 43 4.74 -25.07 13.76
N ILE A 44 5.79 -24.93 12.97
CA ILE A 44 6.85 -23.96 13.21
C ILE A 44 6.29 -22.57 12.88
N PRO A 45 6.33 -21.59 13.81
CA PRO A 45 5.80 -20.26 13.55
C PRO A 45 6.45 -19.61 12.33
N ILE A 46 5.64 -18.94 11.51
CA ILE A 46 6.12 -18.12 10.40
C ILE A 46 5.87 -16.67 10.78
N GLN A 47 6.88 -15.80 10.65
CA GLN A 47 6.68 -14.38 10.93
C GLN A 47 6.37 -13.61 9.66
N LYS A 48 7.18 -13.83 8.63
CA LYS A 48 7.04 -13.18 7.34
C LYS A 48 7.08 -14.22 6.23
N PHE A 49 6.18 -14.08 5.29
CA PHE A 49 6.06 -14.97 4.14
C PHE A 49 5.89 -14.13 2.89
N GLU A 50 6.79 -14.32 1.93
CA GLU A 50 6.81 -13.66 0.64
C GLU A 50 6.68 -14.71 -0.46
N LEU A 51 5.74 -14.47 -1.37
CA LEU A 51 5.48 -15.36 -2.48
C LEU A 51 5.43 -14.56 -3.78
N LEU A 52 6.31 -14.93 -4.70
CA LEU A 52 6.59 -14.18 -5.92
C LEU A 52 6.29 -15.04 -7.16
N GLU A 53 5.39 -14.56 -8.02
CA GLU A 53 5.16 -15.08 -9.36
C GLU A 53 6.04 -14.33 -10.35
N THR A 54 7.11 -14.98 -10.79
CA THR A 54 8.08 -14.36 -11.69
C THR A 54 7.81 -14.62 -13.17
N PHE A 55 6.92 -15.56 -13.54
CA PHE A 55 6.42 -15.73 -14.91
C PHE A 55 4.98 -16.27 -14.90
N ALA A 56 4.11 -15.65 -15.70
CA ALA A 56 2.78 -16.19 -15.99
C ALA A 56 2.98 -17.36 -16.95
N ASN A 57 2.64 -18.61 -16.59
CA ASN A 57 2.29 -19.64 -17.59
C ASN A 57 1.70 -20.98 -17.08
N SER A 58 1.46 -21.22 -15.79
CA SER A 58 0.79 -22.48 -15.39
C SER A 58 -0.24 -22.29 -14.27
N HIS A 59 -1.51 -22.44 -14.64
CA HIS A 59 -2.61 -22.69 -13.70
C HIS A 59 -2.37 -23.93 -12.82
N GLU A 60 -1.45 -24.81 -13.22
CA GLU A 60 -1.11 -26.06 -12.55
C GLU A 60 -0.47 -25.85 -11.16
N ASP A 61 0.17 -24.71 -10.91
CA ASP A 61 0.83 -24.43 -9.63
C ASP A 61 -0.09 -23.75 -8.61
N PHE A 62 -1.28 -23.28 -9.03
CA PHE A 62 -2.21 -22.59 -8.15
C PHE A 62 -2.64 -23.42 -6.92
N PRO A 63 -2.94 -24.73 -7.04
CA PRO A 63 -3.23 -25.56 -5.87
C PRO A 63 -2.05 -25.69 -4.90
N LEU A 64 -0.82 -25.63 -5.40
CA LEU A 64 0.39 -25.69 -4.57
C LEU A 64 0.64 -24.35 -3.85
N ILE A 65 0.38 -23.25 -4.54
CA ILE A 65 0.37 -21.90 -3.96
C ILE A 65 -0.68 -21.80 -2.84
N ASP A 66 -1.91 -22.26 -3.10
CA ASP A 66 -2.98 -22.31 -2.10
C ASP A 66 -2.54 -23.06 -0.85
N LYS A 67 -1.91 -24.23 -1.06
CA LYS A 67 -1.38 -25.05 0.02
C LYS A 67 -0.30 -24.32 0.83
N TRP A 68 0.63 -23.62 0.18
CA TRP A 68 1.68 -22.87 0.88
C TRP A 68 1.11 -21.68 1.67
N LEU A 69 0.13 -20.97 1.10
CA LEU A 69 -0.60 -19.91 1.80
C LEU A 69 -1.32 -20.48 3.02
N ASP A 70 -2.04 -21.59 2.89
CA ASP A 70 -2.75 -22.21 4.01
C ASP A 70 -1.79 -22.60 5.15
N ILE A 71 -0.60 -23.12 4.81
CA ILE A 71 0.45 -23.42 5.81
C ILE A 71 0.92 -22.14 6.50
N ALA A 72 1.20 -21.07 5.74
CA ALA A 72 1.63 -19.79 6.31
C ALA A 72 0.58 -19.21 7.27
N LEU A 73 -0.68 -19.22 6.87
CA LEU A 73 -1.80 -18.75 7.68
C LEU A 73 -2.00 -19.61 8.95
N GLN A 74 -1.93 -20.95 8.83
CA GLN A 74 -2.05 -21.87 9.97
C GLN A 74 -0.91 -21.72 10.96
N ASN A 75 0.29 -21.37 10.48
CA ASN A 75 1.49 -21.19 11.28
C ASN A 75 1.65 -19.75 11.81
N GLY A 76 0.59 -18.94 11.75
CA GLY A 76 0.52 -17.67 12.45
C GLY A 76 1.31 -16.53 11.80
N VAL A 77 1.44 -16.54 10.46
CA VAL A 77 2.10 -15.45 9.71
C VAL A 77 1.60 -14.08 10.13
N LYS A 78 2.54 -13.15 10.33
CA LYS A 78 2.27 -11.76 10.73
C LYS A 78 2.40 -10.80 9.56
N HIS A 79 3.33 -11.06 8.65
CA HIS A 79 3.56 -10.23 7.46
C HIS A 79 3.51 -11.11 6.21
N LEU A 80 2.62 -10.77 5.29
CA LEU A 80 2.43 -11.50 4.05
C LEU A 80 2.67 -10.56 2.86
N PHE A 81 3.62 -10.91 1.99
CA PHE A 81 3.88 -10.22 0.74
C PHE A 81 3.55 -11.14 -0.44
N LEU A 82 2.68 -10.70 -1.33
CA LEU A 82 2.19 -11.50 -2.46
C LEU A 82 2.35 -10.69 -3.74
N ASN A 83 3.13 -11.20 -4.69
CA ASN A 83 3.26 -10.61 -6.01
C ASN A 83 2.81 -11.63 -7.07
N PHE A 84 1.59 -11.46 -7.56
CA PHE A 84 0.94 -12.38 -8.47
C PHE A 84 0.32 -11.63 -9.64
N LYS A 85 0.72 -11.95 -10.86
CA LYS A 85 0.17 -11.37 -12.08
C LYS A 85 -1.10 -12.10 -12.54
N SER A 86 -1.14 -13.43 -12.40
CA SER A 86 -2.20 -14.26 -12.98
C SER A 86 -2.97 -15.09 -11.94
N TYR A 87 -2.39 -15.32 -10.76
CA TYR A 87 -3.04 -16.11 -9.71
C TYR A 87 -4.26 -15.39 -9.09
N PRO A 88 -5.45 -16.01 -9.07
CA PRO A 88 -6.65 -15.44 -8.49
C PRO A 88 -6.58 -15.49 -6.96
N MET A 89 -6.08 -14.41 -6.37
CA MET A 89 -5.77 -14.35 -4.95
C MET A 89 -6.99 -14.61 -4.04
N PRO A 90 -6.91 -15.54 -3.06
CA PRO A 90 -7.98 -15.81 -2.10
C PRO A 90 -7.99 -14.76 -0.98
N ILE A 91 -8.14 -13.49 -1.34
CA ILE A 91 -8.00 -12.33 -0.44
C ILE A 91 -8.90 -12.42 0.79
N LEU A 92 -10.16 -12.87 0.66
CA LEU A 92 -11.06 -13.03 1.82
C LEU A 92 -10.52 -14.04 2.84
N ARG A 93 -9.90 -15.13 2.36
CA ARG A 93 -9.26 -16.14 3.22
C ARG A 93 -8.05 -15.55 3.95
N ILE A 94 -7.23 -14.77 3.23
CA ILE A 94 -6.07 -14.09 3.81
C ILE A 94 -6.52 -13.09 4.88
N LEU A 95 -7.55 -12.28 4.61
CA LEU A 95 -8.10 -11.32 5.57
C LEU A 95 -8.73 -12.01 6.79
N ALA A 96 -9.19 -13.26 6.68
CA ALA A 96 -9.72 -14.00 7.83
C ALA A 96 -8.62 -14.47 8.81
N ALA A 97 -7.34 -14.29 8.50
CA ALA A 97 -6.23 -14.75 9.31
C ALA A 97 -6.10 -14.00 10.65
N LYS A 98 -6.05 -14.76 11.75
CA LYS A 98 -6.06 -14.20 13.12
C LYS A 98 -4.74 -13.54 13.54
N SER A 99 -3.63 -13.89 12.91
CA SER A 99 -2.28 -13.42 13.26
C SER A 99 -1.79 -12.28 12.35
N LEU A 100 -2.37 -12.14 11.17
CA LEU A 100 -1.87 -11.27 10.12
C LEU A 100 -1.93 -9.80 10.53
N ARG A 101 -0.80 -9.10 10.51
CA ARG A 101 -0.64 -7.69 10.89
C ARG A 101 -0.39 -6.81 9.68
N GLU A 102 0.36 -7.31 8.71
CA GLU A 102 0.76 -6.59 7.51
C GLU A 102 0.49 -7.44 6.27
N LEU A 103 -0.17 -6.84 5.28
CA LEU A 103 -0.44 -7.47 3.99
C LEU A 103 0.01 -6.52 2.88
N ASP A 104 0.93 -7.00 2.07
CA ASP A 104 1.42 -6.29 0.89
C ASP A 104 1.07 -7.13 -0.34
N VAL A 105 0.33 -6.54 -1.27
CA VAL A 105 -0.19 -7.21 -2.46
C VAL A 105 0.21 -6.42 -3.71
N GLN A 106 0.82 -7.11 -4.65
CA GLN A 106 1.19 -6.61 -5.96
C GLN A 106 0.63 -7.52 -7.08
N GLY A 107 0.13 -6.90 -8.16
CA GLY A 107 -0.27 -7.61 -9.38
C GLY A 107 -1.78 -7.60 -9.65
N SER A 108 -2.45 -8.76 -9.63
CA SER A 108 -3.88 -8.85 -9.99
C SER A 108 -4.77 -9.15 -8.78
N MET A 109 -5.95 -8.53 -8.77
CA MET A 109 -7.03 -8.79 -7.81
C MET A 109 -8.19 -9.50 -8.52
N PRO A 110 -8.99 -10.30 -7.80
CA PRO A 110 -10.25 -10.80 -8.34
C PRO A 110 -11.16 -9.63 -8.75
N ASP A 111 -11.93 -9.83 -9.83
CA ASP A 111 -12.83 -8.82 -10.41
C ASP A 111 -13.91 -8.33 -9.43
N SER A 112 -14.21 -9.11 -8.40
CA SER A 112 -15.14 -8.73 -7.35
C SER A 112 -14.77 -9.39 -6.02
N LEU A 113 -14.85 -8.61 -4.95
CA LEU A 113 -14.88 -9.14 -3.60
C LEU A 113 -16.34 -9.52 -3.31
N SER A 114 -16.65 -10.81 -3.37
CA SER A 114 -17.96 -11.29 -2.92
C SER A 114 -18.18 -10.88 -1.46
N SER A 115 -19.44 -10.67 -1.08
CA SER A 115 -19.88 -10.11 0.21
C SER A 115 -19.63 -11.01 1.44
N GLY A 116 -18.62 -11.87 1.38
CA GLY A 116 -18.15 -12.63 2.54
C GLY A 116 -17.78 -11.65 3.65
N VAL A 117 -18.61 -11.60 4.69
CA VAL A 117 -18.35 -10.77 5.88
C VAL A 117 -17.15 -11.35 6.60
N VAL A 118 -15.98 -10.80 6.32
CA VAL A 118 -14.75 -11.11 7.04
C VAL A 118 -14.58 -10.05 8.12
N ASN A 119 -14.31 -10.46 9.36
CA ASN A 119 -14.01 -9.54 10.45
C ASN A 119 -12.53 -9.71 10.86
N CYS A 120 -11.65 -9.13 10.05
CA CYS A 120 -10.21 -9.11 10.27
C CYS A 120 -9.86 -8.14 11.41
N LYS A 121 -9.64 -8.67 12.61
CA LYS A 121 -9.31 -7.85 13.78
C LYS A 121 -7.80 -7.61 13.97
N SER A 122 -6.99 -8.34 13.22
CA SER A 122 -5.54 -8.46 13.39
C SER A 122 -4.76 -7.49 12.50
N LEU A 123 -5.22 -7.25 11.27
CA LEU A 123 -4.52 -6.44 10.29
C LEU A 123 -4.38 -4.98 10.76
N ARG A 124 -3.22 -4.39 10.49
CA ARG A 124 -2.85 -3.02 10.86
C ARG A 124 -2.33 -2.24 9.66
N LYS A 125 -1.65 -2.90 8.73
CA LYS A 125 -1.13 -2.29 7.52
C LYS A 125 -1.55 -3.08 6.28
N LEU A 126 -2.02 -2.35 5.28
CA LEU A 126 -2.36 -2.86 3.97
C LEU A 126 -1.64 -2.03 2.90
N SER A 127 -0.84 -2.70 2.07
CA SER A 127 -0.24 -2.12 0.87
C SER A 127 -0.79 -2.81 -0.37
N LEU A 128 -1.32 -2.02 -1.30
CA LEU A 128 -1.86 -2.48 -2.57
C LEU A 128 -1.11 -1.76 -3.69
N SER A 129 -0.47 -2.52 -4.58
CA SER A 129 0.38 -1.97 -5.63
C SER A 129 0.05 -2.59 -6.99
N HIS A 130 -0.03 -1.76 -8.04
CA HIS A 130 -0.30 -2.19 -9.41
C HIS A 130 -1.64 -2.94 -9.61
N LEU A 131 -2.63 -2.73 -8.74
CA LEU A 131 -3.93 -3.41 -8.80
C LEU A 131 -4.99 -2.55 -9.52
N ARG A 132 -5.94 -3.20 -10.22
CA ARG A 132 -7.21 -2.57 -10.60
C ARG A 132 -8.17 -2.64 -9.40
N LEU A 133 -8.52 -1.51 -8.84
CA LEU A 133 -9.40 -1.39 -7.66
C LEU A 133 -10.57 -0.47 -7.98
N ASP A 134 -11.76 -0.82 -7.52
CA ASP A 134 -12.89 0.11 -7.47
C ASP A 134 -13.21 0.53 -6.02
N GLU A 135 -14.09 1.52 -5.89
CA GLU A 135 -14.53 2.04 -4.59
C GLU A 135 -15.17 0.95 -3.71
N ASN A 136 -15.97 0.05 -4.29
CA ASN A 136 -16.63 -1.01 -3.55
C ASN A 136 -15.62 -1.99 -2.95
N MET A 137 -14.57 -2.36 -3.71
CA MET A 137 -13.51 -3.25 -3.24
C MET A 137 -12.76 -2.63 -2.06
N VAL A 138 -12.33 -1.36 -2.19
CA VAL A 138 -11.60 -0.66 -1.13
C VAL A 138 -12.45 -0.52 0.12
N GLN A 139 -13.72 -0.10 -0.01
CA GLN A 139 -14.64 0.02 1.12
C GLN A 139 -14.94 -1.35 1.76
N THR A 140 -15.08 -2.41 0.97
CA THR A 140 -15.28 -3.77 1.47
C THR A 140 -14.07 -4.22 2.30
N ILE A 141 -12.85 -3.95 1.86
CA ILE A 141 -11.63 -4.28 2.62
C ILE A 141 -11.56 -3.49 3.92
N LEU A 142 -11.81 -2.17 3.87
CA LEU A 142 -11.80 -1.31 5.05
C LEU A 142 -12.86 -1.72 6.08
N ASN A 143 -14.07 -2.04 5.63
CA ASN A 143 -15.15 -2.54 6.49
C ASN A 143 -14.83 -3.92 7.07
N SER A 144 -14.15 -4.77 6.30
CA SER A 144 -13.71 -6.09 6.76
C SER A 144 -12.57 -6.02 7.77
N CYS A 145 -11.81 -4.92 7.79
CA CYS A 145 -10.60 -4.77 8.58
C CYS A 145 -10.65 -3.48 9.42
N PRO A 146 -11.51 -3.42 10.45
CA PRO A 146 -11.81 -2.17 11.17
C PRO A 146 -10.61 -1.56 11.91
N PHE A 147 -9.51 -2.30 12.09
CA PHE A 147 -8.32 -1.85 12.82
C PHE A 147 -7.13 -1.51 11.90
N ILE A 148 -7.32 -1.37 10.58
CA ILE A 148 -6.25 -0.88 9.70
C ILE A 148 -5.87 0.54 10.15
N VAL A 149 -4.58 0.72 10.40
CA VAL A 149 -3.96 1.99 10.79
C VAL A 149 -3.24 2.64 9.61
N SER A 150 -2.69 1.82 8.71
CA SER A 150 -1.91 2.27 7.55
C SER A 150 -2.46 1.67 6.25
N LEU A 151 -2.82 2.52 5.30
CA LEU A 151 -3.21 2.13 3.95
C LEU A 151 -2.25 2.76 2.93
N ILE A 152 -1.68 1.94 2.06
CA ILE A 152 -0.78 2.34 0.98
C ILE A 152 -1.39 1.87 -0.34
N LEU A 153 -1.61 2.79 -1.27
CA LEU A 153 -2.11 2.54 -2.62
C LEU A 153 -1.12 3.11 -3.63
N GLU A 154 -0.42 2.27 -4.38
CA GLU A 154 0.59 2.69 -5.36
C GLU A 154 0.26 2.14 -6.75
N TYR A 155 0.31 3.00 -7.77
CA TYR A 155 0.09 2.61 -9.17
C TYR A 155 -1.21 1.82 -9.42
N CYS A 156 -2.24 2.08 -8.61
CA CYS A 156 -3.52 1.38 -8.74
C CYS A 156 -4.45 2.10 -9.72
N THR A 157 -5.14 1.32 -10.57
CA THR A 157 -6.10 1.83 -11.58
C THR A 157 -7.54 1.54 -11.16
N GLY A 158 -8.53 2.08 -11.89
CA GLY A 158 -9.96 1.87 -11.61
C GLY A 158 -10.63 3.04 -10.88
N LYS A 159 -11.96 2.97 -10.75
CA LYS A 159 -12.80 4.07 -10.25
C LYS A 159 -12.83 4.07 -8.72
N LEU A 160 -12.03 4.94 -8.11
CA LEU A 160 -12.04 5.19 -6.67
C LEU A 160 -12.18 6.71 -6.45
N GLN A 161 -13.38 7.17 -6.14
CA GLN A 161 -13.62 8.61 -5.95
C GLN A 161 -13.41 9.02 -4.50
N LYS A 162 -13.78 8.14 -3.56
CA LYS A 162 -13.82 8.49 -2.14
C LYS A 162 -13.17 7.42 -1.25
N ILE A 163 -12.40 7.88 -0.27
CA ILE A 163 -11.92 7.05 0.83
C ILE A 163 -12.55 7.55 2.12
N LYS A 164 -13.14 6.63 2.87
CA LYS A 164 -13.77 6.89 4.17
C LYS A 164 -13.23 5.90 5.18
N SER A 165 -12.64 6.39 6.27
CA SER A 165 -12.19 5.53 7.36
C SER A 165 -11.96 6.30 8.65
N ASP A 166 -12.56 5.81 9.74
CA ASP A 166 -12.34 6.36 11.07
C ASP A 166 -11.09 5.77 11.76
N SER A 167 -10.52 4.67 11.27
CA SER A 167 -9.39 4.00 11.91
C SER A 167 -8.02 4.35 11.32
N LEU A 168 -7.98 4.87 10.09
CA LEU A 168 -6.74 5.22 9.41
C LEU A 168 -6.00 6.37 10.09
N LYS A 169 -4.70 6.15 10.33
CA LYS A 169 -3.74 7.17 10.78
C LYS A 169 -2.71 7.50 9.72
N VAL A 170 -2.39 6.57 8.83
CA VAL A 170 -1.43 6.75 7.74
C VAL A 170 -2.10 6.38 6.43
N LEU A 171 -2.04 7.30 5.46
CA LEU A 171 -2.57 7.10 4.13
C LEU A 171 -1.54 7.55 3.10
N LYS A 172 -1.13 6.64 2.22
CA LYS A 172 -0.26 6.93 1.08
C LYS A 172 -0.98 6.54 -0.20
N ILE A 173 -1.06 7.46 -1.16
CA ILE A 173 -1.78 7.25 -2.43
C ILE A 173 -0.97 7.88 -3.55
N HIS A 174 -0.31 7.05 -4.37
CA HIS A 174 0.52 7.51 -5.47
C HIS A 174 -0.01 7.01 -6.82
N HIS A 175 0.09 7.88 -7.83
CA HIS A 175 -0.34 7.65 -9.21
C HIS A 175 -1.83 7.35 -9.37
N ARG A 176 -2.68 8.03 -8.58
CA ARG A 176 -4.13 7.84 -8.61
C ARG A 176 -4.92 9.11 -8.33
N GLY A 177 -5.89 9.44 -9.17
CA GLY A 177 -6.86 10.51 -8.92
C GLY A 177 -7.91 10.10 -7.89
N ILE A 178 -8.11 10.90 -6.85
CA ILE A 178 -9.18 10.74 -5.85
C ILE A 178 -9.83 12.10 -5.65
N GLU A 179 -11.15 12.11 -5.47
CA GLU A 179 -11.92 13.33 -5.28
C GLU A 179 -12.01 13.71 -3.80
N GLU A 180 -12.22 12.75 -2.89
CA GLU A 180 -12.50 13.06 -1.48
C GLU A 180 -11.81 12.08 -0.52
N ILE A 181 -11.23 12.62 0.56
CA ILE A 181 -10.71 11.85 1.69
C ILE A 181 -11.41 12.31 2.97
N ASP A 182 -12.17 11.39 3.58
CA ASP A 182 -12.82 11.54 4.88
C ASP A 182 -12.17 10.57 5.89
N ALA A 183 -11.17 11.07 6.63
CA ALA A 183 -10.39 10.27 7.57
C ALA A 183 -10.04 11.09 8.83
N PRO A 184 -10.97 11.23 9.79
CA PRO A 184 -10.86 12.17 10.91
C PRO A 184 -9.64 11.94 11.81
N ASN A 185 -9.16 10.70 11.88
CA ASN A 185 -8.02 10.31 12.72
C ASN A 185 -6.68 10.22 11.95
N LEU A 186 -6.64 10.73 10.72
CA LEU A 186 -5.45 10.68 9.87
C LEU A 186 -4.34 11.57 10.44
N VAL A 187 -3.16 11.02 10.66
CA VAL A 187 -1.97 11.70 11.19
C VAL A 187 -0.95 11.97 10.08
N SER A 188 -0.88 11.11 9.06
CA SER A 188 0.03 11.26 7.93
C SER A 188 -0.69 10.99 6.62
N LEU A 189 -0.62 11.94 5.70
CA LEU A 189 -1.09 11.82 4.32
C LEU A 189 0.08 12.05 3.36
N ASP A 190 0.31 11.12 2.44
CA ASP A 190 1.25 11.27 1.34
C ASP A 190 0.51 10.94 0.02
N TYR A 191 0.06 11.98 -0.67
CA TYR A 191 -0.76 11.89 -1.87
C TYR A 191 0.03 12.38 -3.09
N MET A 192 -0.03 11.66 -4.20
CA MET A 192 0.47 12.06 -5.51
C MET A 192 -0.49 11.55 -6.58
N GLY A 193 -1.22 12.43 -7.26
CA GLY A 193 -2.25 12.01 -8.22
C GLY A 193 -2.53 13.01 -9.32
N SER A 194 -3.54 12.75 -10.15
CA SER A 194 -3.92 13.62 -11.29
C SER A 194 -4.68 14.88 -10.88
N GLN A 195 -5.24 14.92 -9.67
CA GLN A 195 -5.90 16.07 -9.08
C GLN A 195 -5.72 16.05 -7.57
N ILE A 196 -5.82 17.18 -6.89
CA ILE A 196 -5.75 17.22 -5.42
C ILE A 196 -7.14 16.89 -4.83
N PRO A 197 -7.24 15.96 -3.86
CA PRO A 197 -8.50 15.59 -3.24
C PRO A 197 -9.00 16.66 -2.26
N GLU A 198 -10.32 16.68 -2.05
CA GLU A 198 -10.96 17.40 -0.95
C GLU A 198 -10.68 16.70 0.38
N LEU A 199 -10.24 17.49 1.37
CA LEU A 199 -9.88 17.03 2.70
C LEU A 199 -10.91 17.54 3.71
N ASN A 200 -11.91 16.73 4.04
CA ASN A 200 -13.08 17.19 4.81
C ASN A 200 -12.90 17.08 6.33
N LYS A 201 -12.37 15.95 6.81
CA LYS A 201 -12.16 15.70 8.25
C LYS A 201 -10.77 15.14 8.44
N ILE A 202 -9.79 15.99 8.72
CA ILE A 202 -8.42 15.58 9.03
C ILE A 202 -8.05 16.15 10.39
N ALA A 203 -7.24 15.40 11.15
CA ALA A 203 -6.80 15.81 12.47
C ALA A 203 -5.99 17.13 12.41
N ARG A 204 -6.05 17.90 13.50
CA ARG A 204 -5.36 19.19 13.64
C ARG A 204 -3.85 19.07 13.86
N ASP A 205 -3.24 17.90 13.69
CA ASP A 205 -1.78 17.65 13.87
C ASP A 205 -1.20 16.79 12.74
N SER A 206 -1.89 16.76 11.60
CA SER A 206 -1.56 15.86 10.50
C SER A 206 -0.42 16.41 9.64
N LYS A 207 0.54 15.53 9.33
CA LYS A 207 1.56 15.78 8.31
C LYS A 207 0.97 15.42 6.96
N ILE A 208 0.67 16.42 6.14
CA ILE A 208 0.03 16.24 4.84
C ILE A 208 1.03 16.60 3.75
N ARG A 209 1.29 15.67 2.82
CA ARG A 209 2.05 15.86 1.60
C ARG A 209 1.11 15.66 0.42
N LEU A 210 0.92 16.70 -0.40
CA LEU A 210 0.04 16.66 -1.57
C LEU A 210 0.81 16.95 -2.85
N GLY A 211 0.74 15.99 -3.77
CA GLY A 211 1.36 15.91 -5.07
C GLY A 211 0.31 15.94 -6.19
N CYS A 212 0.52 16.77 -7.22
CA CYS A 212 -0.25 16.69 -8.46
C CYS A 212 0.67 16.46 -9.66
N ILE A 213 0.33 15.46 -10.47
CA ILE A 213 1.07 15.06 -11.67
C ILE A 213 0.67 15.93 -12.87
N ASN A 214 -0.56 16.45 -12.87
CA ASN A 214 -1.05 17.37 -13.90
C ASN A 214 -0.74 18.83 -13.55
N ASN A 215 -0.73 19.71 -14.57
CA ASN A 215 -0.52 21.15 -14.42
C ASN A 215 -1.58 21.77 -13.52
N LEU A 216 -1.20 22.15 -12.29
CA LEU A 216 -2.03 22.98 -11.42
C LEU A 216 -1.78 24.45 -11.78
N ASN A 217 -2.82 25.19 -12.16
CA ASN A 217 -2.70 26.63 -12.29
C ASN A 217 -2.74 27.30 -10.90
N ALA A 218 -2.09 28.46 -10.76
CA ALA A 218 -2.07 29.20 -9.50
C ALA A 218 -3.48 29.56 -8.99
N ALA A 219 -4.44 29.78 -9.90
CA ALA A 219 -5.83 30.10 -9.56
C ALA A 219 -6.51 28.99 -8.75
N TRP A 220 -6.23 27.71 -9.05
CA TRP A 220 -6.75 26.57 -8.29
C TRP A 220 -6.31 26.60 -6.82
N PHE A 221 -5.04 26.94 -6.57
CA PHE A 221 -4.47 27.02 -5.23
C PHE A 221 -5.14 28.11 -4.38
N TYR A 222 -5.26 29.32 -4.92
CA TYR A 222 -5.91 30.45 -4.24
C TYR A 222 -7.41 30.21 -4.01
N GLY A 223 -8.10 29.56 -4.96
CA GLY A 223 -9.53 29.26 -4.84
C GLY A 223 -9.88 28.31 -3.68
N ARG A 224 -9.09 27.25 -3.48
CA ARG A 224 -9.41 26.20 -2.49
C ARG A 224 -8.75 26.37 -1.13
N PHE A 225 -7.48 26.78 -1.08
CA PHE A 225 -6.73 26.82 0.19
C PHE A 225 -6.73 28.21 0.86
N ALA A 226 -6.78 29.29 0.06
CA ALA A 226 -6.85 30.65 0.60
C ALA A 226 -8.30 31.09 0.92
N ASN A 227 -9.29 30.61 0.14
CA ASN A 227 -10.70 31.04 0.26
C ASN A 227 -11.68 29.91 0.67
N GLY A 228 -11.21 28.69 0.92
CA GLY A 228 -12.05 27.55 1.33
C GLY A 228 -12.35 27.49 2.84
N PRO A 229 -13.22 26.55 3.29
CA PRO A 229 -13.66 26.42 4.69
C PRO A 229 -12.53 26.00 5.65
N HIS A 230 -11.47 25.36 5.13
CA HIS A 230 -10.23 25.07 5.85
C HIS A 230 -9.12 26.02 5.36
N ARG A 231 -8.98 27.16 6.02
CA ARG A 231 -7.98 28.19 5.66
C ARG A 231 -6.58 27.71 6.00
N PHE A 232 -5.78 27.41 4.99
CA PHE A 232 -4.34 27.23 5.14
C PHE A 232 -3.67 28.47 4.56
N TYR A 233 -3.20 29.37 5.42
CA TYR A 233 -2.60 30.64 4.99
C TYR A 233 -1.10 30.47 4.71
N PRO A 234 -0.62 30.48 3.45
CA PRO A 234 0.79 30.69 3.20
C PRO A 234 1.12 32.15 3.50
N SER A 235 1.85 32.42 4.57
CA SER A 235 2.26 33.78 4.91
C SER A 235 3.47 34.20 4.07
N GLY A 236 3.27 35.17 3.18
CA GLY A 236 4.25 36.22 2.90
C GLY A 236 5.44 35.92 1.97
N GLY A 237 5.54 34.74 1.36
CA GLY A 237 6.60 34.45 0.39
C GLY A 237 6.14 34.72 -1.05
N ARG A 238 6.85 35.57 -1.81
CA ARG A 238 6.77 35.54 -3.28
C ARG A 238 7.10 34.12 -3.73
N PHE A 239 6.17 33.47 -4.43
CA PHE A 239 6.38 32.19 -5.09
C PHE A 239 7.53 32.34 -6.10
N LYS A 240 8.70 31.81 -5.76
CA LYS A 240 9.82 31.67 -6.71
C LYS A 240 9.92 30.20 -7.08
N CYS A 241 9.18 29.80 -8.12
CA CYS A 241 9.55 28.62 -8.88
C CYS A 241 10.95 28.86 -9.46
N ARG A 242 11.87 27.90 -9.27
CA ARG A 242 13.28 28.06 -9.65
C ARG A 242 13.53 27.90 -11.16
N TYR A 243 12.48 27.71 -11.95
CA TYR A 243 12.51 27.76 -13.41
C TYR A 243 11.59 28.89 -13.85
N SER A 244 12.17 29.97 -14.36
CA SER A 244 11.43 30.97 -15.13
C SER A 244 11.17 30.39 -16.51
N MET A 245 10.01 29.81 -16.70
CA MET A 245 9.35 29.79 -18.01
C MET A 245 8.04 30.54 -17.84
N ASP A 246 7.67 31.28 -18.88
CA ASP A 246 6.61 32.30 -18.92
C ASP A 246 5.34 31.95 -18.12
N GLU A 247 4.68 33.00 -17.65
CA GLU A 247 3.53 33.07 -16.72
C GLU A 247 2.26 32.25 -17.11
N SER A 248 2.31 31.32 -18.04
CA SER A 248 1.12 30.60 -18.52
C SER A 248 1.02 29.13 -18.14
N GLU A 249 2.10 28.41 -17.82
CA GLU A 249 2.00 26.96 -17.55
C GLU A 249 3.02 26.48 -16.51
N PHE A 250 2.51 26.09 -15.32
CA PHE A 250 3.30 25.35 -14.36
C PHE A 250 3.40 23.88 -14.79
N CYS A 251 4.43 23.54 -15.58
CA CYS A 251 4.83 22.16 -15.82
C CYS A 251 5.70 21.68 -14.65
N GLY A 252 5.08 21.10 -13.62
CA GLY A 252 5.85 20.53 -12.51
C GLY A 252 4.97 19.87 -11.46
N CYS A 253 5.46 18.76 -10.90
CA CYS A 253 4.88 18.18 -9.70
C CYS A 253 5.07 19.16 -8.52
N PHE A 254 3.99 19.50 -7.83
CA PHE A 254 4.04 20.31 -6.61
C PHE A 254 3.88 19.41 -5.40
N ALA A 255 4.75 19.48 -4.40
CA ALA A 255 4.47 18.88 -3.09
C ALA A 255 4.16 19.97 -2.06
N MET A 256 2.99 19.91 -1.43
CA MET A 256 2.66 20.79 -0.32
C MET A 256 2.83 20.04 0.99
N GLU A 257 3.71 20.51 1.90
CA GLU A 257 3.84 19.96 3.25
C GLU A 257 3.04 20.86 4.21
N LEU A 258 1.84 20.41 4.60
CA LEU A 258 1.05 21.08 5.62
C LEU A 258 1.34 20.40 6.96
N SER A 259 1.87 21.16 7.91
CA SER A 259 1.96 20.81 9.32
C SER A 259 1.11 21.81 10.08
N SER A 260 0.08 21.35 10.76
CA SER A 260 -0.78 22.19 11.58
C SER A 260 -0.14 22.65 12.90
N LYS A 261 1.08 22.19 13.20
CA LYS A 261 1.95 22.75 14.26
C LYS A 261 2.75 23.96 13.80
N GLU A 262 2.89 24.14 12.49
CA GLU A 262 3.61 25.27 11.94
C GLU A 262 2.62 26.41 11.68
N THR A 263 2.90 27.58 12.24
CA THR A 263 2.17 28.83 11.97
C THR A 263 2.21 29.24 10.49
N GLN A 264 3.06 28.58 9.68
CA GLN A 264 3.21 28.82 8.25
C GLN A 264 3.33 27.47 7.51
N PRO A 265 2.42 27.13 6.59
CA PRO A 265 2.58 25.96 5.74
C PRO A 265 3.75 26.17 4.78
N THR A 266 4.73 25.26 4.80
CA THR A 266 5.83 25.27 3.82
C THR A 266 5.43 24.58 2.53
N LEU A 267 5.28 25.33 1.45
CA LEU A 267 5.31 24.76 0.10
C LEU A 267 6.75 24.41 -0.27
N LYS A 268 6.99 23.16 -0.68
CA LYS A 268 8.25 22.74 -1.28
C LYS A 268 7.97 22.27 -2.70
N CYS A 269 8.30 23.09 -3.70
CA CYS A 269 8.27 22.63 -5.08
C CYS A 269 9.40 21.61 -5.28
N TYR A 270 9.05 20.37 -5.58
CA TYR A 270 10.01 19.35 -6.01
C TYR A 270 9.90 19.20 -7.51
N SER A 271 10.86 19.76 -8.26
CA SER A 271 11.08 19.34 -9.64
C SER A 271 11.72 17.96 -9.57
N ASN A 272 10.94 16.90 -9.79
CA ASN A 272 11.54 15.59 -9.94
C ASN A 272 11.91 15.38 -11.40
N ASP A 273 13.22 15.27 -11.62
CA ASP A 273 13.81 14.41 -12.65
C ASP A 273 13.34 12.97 -12.40
N TYR A 274 12.08 12.66 -12.72
CA TYR A 274 11.65 11.28 -12.89
C TYR A 274 12.01 10.87 -14.31
N THR A 275 13.23 10.38 -14.50
CA THR A 275 13.57 9.60 -15.69
C THR A 275 12.73 8.32 -15.67
N PHE A 276 11.75 8.26 -16.55
CA PHE A 276 11.02 7.05 -16.87
C PHE A 276 11.99 6.08 -17.57
N HIS A 277 12.18 4.90 -16.99
CA HIS A 277 12.69 3.71 -17.68
C HIS A 277 11.64 2.61 -17.63
#